data_AF-A0A948SUB7-F1
#
_entry.id   AF-A0A948SUB7-F1
#
_cell.length_a   1.000
_cell.length_b   1.000
_cell.length_c   1.000
_cell.angle_alpha   90.00
_cell.angle_beta   90.00
_cell.angle_gamma   90.00
#
_symmetry.space_group_name_H-M   'P 1'
#
loop_
_entity.id
_entity.type
_entity.pdbx_description
1 polymer ?
#
loop_
_entity_poly.entity_id
_entity_poly.type
_entity_poly.pdbx_seq_one_letter_code
_entity_poly.pdbx_strand_id
1 'polypeptide(L)'
;MDNELVEEVMTIIRSVLASRGAVDANVGIDSGMGNPPSWDSLAFVEIFTTVCERLGLDVSDDDAIHFMTVREIVDFAAGNAA
;
A
#
# COMPACT_ATOMS: atom_id res chain seq x y z
N MET A 1 -2.50 -10.55 -12.60
CA MET A 1 -2.28 -9.99 -11.25
C MET A 1 -1.95 -11.15 -10.35
N ASP A 2 -0.78 -11.12 -9.72
CA ASP A 2 -0.34 -12.18 -8.82
C ASP A 2 -1.14 -12.11 -7.51
N ASN A 3 -1.90 -13.16 -7.22
CA ASN A 3 -2.79 -13.19 -6.07
C ASN A 3 -2.03 -13.27 -4.74
N GLU A 4 -0.79 -13.77 -4.76
CA GLU A 4 0.09 -13.80 -3.59
C GLU A 4 0.59 -12.39 -3.25
N LEU A 5 1.06 -11.65 -4.27
CA LEU A 5 1.50 -10.27 -4.12
C LEU A 5 0.38 -9.34 -3.62
N VAL A 6 -0.84 -9.52 -4.15
CA VAL A 6 -2.02 -8.76 -3.71
C VAL A 6 -2.29 -8.97 -2.22
N GLU A 7 -2.28 -10.22 -1.75
CA GLU A 7 -2.50 -10.53 -0.35
C GLU A 7 -1.36 -10.02 0.55
N GLU A 8 -0.11 -10.07 0.08
CA GLU A 8 1.03 -9.53 0.80
C GLU A 8 0.91 -8.01 0.99
N VAL A 9 0.65 -7.26 -0.09
CA VAL A 9 0.47 -5.80 -0.04
C VAL A 9 -0.69 -5.43 0.88
N MET A 10 -1.85 -6.08 0.74
CA MET A 10 -2.99 -5.81 1.63
C MET A 10 -2.67 -6.14 3.09
N THR A 11 -1.86 -7.18 3.35
CA THR A 11 -1.44 -7.55 4.71
C THR A 11 -0.52 -6.49 5.32
N ILE A 12 0.41 -5.95 4.54
CA ILE A 12 1.27 -4.83 4.96
C ILE A 12 0.41 -3.62 5.33
N ILE A 13 -0.51 -3.24 4.45
CA ILE A 13 -1.40 -2.09 4.66
C ILE A 13 -2.26 -2.28 5.92
N ARG A 14 -2.89 -3.44 6.08
CA ARG A 14 -3.67 -3.76 7.29
C ARG A 14 -2.81 -3.69 8.55
N SER A 15 -1.55 -4.15 8.49
CA SER A 15 -0.63 -4.07 9.62
C SER A 15 -0.31 -2.61 10.01
N VAL A 16 -0.07 -1.74 9.03
CA VAL A 16 0.21 -0.32 9.28
C VAL A 16 -1.05 0.41 9.79
N LEU A 17 -2.21 0.12 9.22
CA LEU A 17 -3.46 0.71 9.71
C LEU A 17 -3.80 0.23 11.13
N ALA A 18 -3.55 -1.05 11.44
CA ALA A 18 -3.76 -1.61 12.77
C ALA A 18 -2.82 -1.00 13.82
N SER A 19 -1.54 -0.75 13.50
CA SER A 19 -0.60 -0.07 14.41
C SER A 19 -1.05 1.35 14.77
N ARG A 20 -1.85 1.96 13.88
CA ARG A 20 -2.46 3.29 14.05
C ARG A 20 -3.85 3.25 14.69
N GLY A 21 -4.31 2.07 15.13
CA GLY A 21 -5.59 1.88 15.83
C GLY A 21 -6.78 1.51 14.94
N ALA A 22 -6.60 1.40 13.62
CA ALA A 22 -7.62 0.96 12.68
C ALA A 22 -7.57 -0.55 12.44
N VAL A 23 -7.76 -1.33 13.52
CA VAL A 23 -7.59 -2.79 13.55
C VAL A 23 -8.53 -3.55 12.60
N ASP A 24 -9.73 -3.01 12.37
CA ASP A 24 -10.77 -3.58 11.51
C ASP A 24 -10.91 -2.84 10.17
N ALA A 25 -9.85 -2.16 9.73
CA ALA A 25 -9.84 -1.46 8.45
C ALA A 25 -10.14 -2.43 7.29
N ASN A 26 -11.25 -2.18 6.58
CA ASN A 26 -11.59 -2.94 5.38
C ASN A 26 -10.74 -2.47 4.21
N VAL A 27 -9.69 -3.24 3.90
CA VAL A 27 -8.75 -2.99 2.81
C VAL A 27 -8.99 -4.02 1.71
N GLY A 28 -9.37 -3.54 0.52
CA GLY A 28 -9.48 -4.34 -0.70
C GLY A 28 -8.63 -3.77 -1.83
N ILE A 29 -8.66 -4.40 -3.00
CA ILE A 29 -7.81 -4.05 -4.15
C ILE A 29 -8.01 -2.61 -4.66
N ASP A 30 -9.20 -2.04 -4.46
CA ASP A 30 -9.54 -0.67 -4.87
C ASP A 30 -9.51 0.31 -3.68
N SER A 31 -9.07 -0.14 -2.49
CA SER A 31 -8.79 0.74 -1.35
C SER A 31 -7.57 1.60 -1.62
N GLY A 32 -7.56 2.79 -1.04
CA GLY A 32 -6.52 3.78 -1.24
C GLY A 32 -6.55 4.91 -0.23
N MET A 33 -5.72 5.93 -0.44
CA MET A 33 -5.69 7.10 0.43
C MET A 33 -7.08 7.76 0.50
N GLY A 34 -7.60 7.93 1.71
CA GLY A 34 -8.96 8.41 2.00
C GLY A 34 -10.03 7.32 2.08
N ASN A 35 -9.73 6.08 1.67
CA ASN A 35 -10.63 4.94 1.79
C ASN A 35 -9.88 3.61 2.07
N PRO A 36 -9.81 3.17 3.34
CA PRO A 36 -10.59 3.64 4.48
C PRO A 36 -10.12 5.02 5.00
N PRO A 37 -10.94 5.76 5.77
CA PRO A 37 -10.56 7.07 6.33
C PRO A 37 -9.29 7.06 7.18
N SER A 38 -8.92 5.90 7.73
CA SER A 38 -7.68 5.69 8.47
C SER A 38 -6.43 5.69 7.58
N TRP A 39 -6.59 5.50 6.27
CA TRP A 39 -5.52 5.66 5.27
C TRP A 39 -5.41 7.13 4.88
N ASP A 40 -4.98 7.96 5.84
CA ASP A 40 -4.68 9.37 5.60
C ASP A 40 -3.30 9.56 4.93
N SER A 41 -2.90 10.80 4.67
CA SER A 41 -1.61 11.11 4.02
C SER A 41 -0.40 10.69 4.86
N LEU A 42 -0.53 10.60 6.19
CA LEU A 42 0.56 10.15 7.05
C LEU A 42 0.64 8.62 7.06
N ALA A 43 -0.50 7.93 7.09
CA ALA A 43 -0.58 6.49 6.91
C ALA A 43 -0.05 6.09 5.53
N PHE A 44 -0.31 6.89 4.49
CA PHE A 44 0.21 6.66 3.16
C PHE A 44 1.74 6.62 3.13
N VAL A 45 2.44 7.58 3.74
CA VAL A 45 3.91 7.59 3.79
C VAL A 45 4.43 6.34 4.49
N GLU A 46 3.85 5.97 5.63
CA GLU A 46 4.26 4.78 6.41
C GLU A 46 3.98 3.47 5.67
N ILE A 47 2.83 3.36 4.99
CA ILE A 47 2.48 2.24 4.13
C ILE A 47 3.51 2.12 3.00
N PHE A 48 3.77 3.21 2.29
CA PHE A 48 4.69 3.23 1.17
C PHE A 48 6.10 2.80 1.60
N THR A 49 6.67 3.40 2.65
CA THR A 49 8.00 3.02 3.15
C THR A 49 8.04 1.55 3.57
N THR A 50 7.01 1.07 4.26
CA THR A 50 6.96 -0.33 4.73
C THR A 50 6.84 -1.31 3.56
N VAL A 51 6.06 -0.98 2.53
CA VAL A 51 5.95 -1.81 1.31
C VAL A 51 7.30 -1.88 0.61
N CYS A 52 7.97 -0.74 0.38
CA CYS A 52 9.27 -0.72 -0.27
C CYS A 52 10.32 -1.51 0.52
N GLU A 53 10.39 -1.33 1.84
CA GLU A 53 11.30 -2.07 2.71
C GLU A 53 11.05 -3.58 2.68
N ARG A 54 9.79 -4.03 2.74
CA ARG A 54 9.46 -5.46 2.79
C ARG A 54 9.58 -6.17 1.45
N LEU A 55 9.22 -5.48 0.37
CA LEU A 55 9.31 -6.03 -0.98
C LEU A 55 10.67 -5.79 -1.63
N GLY A 56 11.58 -5.05 -0.97
CA GLY A 56 12.90 -4.72 -1.49
C GLY A 56 12.85 -3.81 -2.72
N LEU A 57 11.85 -2.92 -2.78
CA LEU A 57 11.68 -1.99 -3.89
C LEU A 57 12.54 -0.74 -3.67
N ASP A 58 13.27 -0.35 -4.70
CA ASP A 58 14.01 0.91 -4.75
C ASP A 58 13.19 1.92 -5.56
N VAL A 59 12.47 2.79 -4.85
CA VAL A 59 11.48 3.71 -5.42
C VAL A 59 11.90 5.13 -5.13
N SER A 60 11.91 5.98 -6.16
CA SER A 60 12.18 7.39 -5.96
C SER A 60 10.98 8.07 -5.27
N ASP A 61 11.24 9.08 -4.46
CA ASP A 61 10.17 9.85 -3.77
C ASP A 61 9.18 10.48 -4.77
N ASP A 62 9.62 10.77 -6.00
CA ASP A 62 8.79 11.34 -7.06
C ASP A 62 7.82 10.32 -7.67
N ASP A 63 8.14 9.02 -7.61
CA ASP A 63 7.23 7.96 -8.03
C ASP A 63 6.19 7.65 -6.94
N ALA A 64 6.53 7.91 -5.67
CA ALA A 64 5.72 7.59 -4.50
C ALA A 64 4.28 8.08 -4.63
N ILE A 65 4.10 9.32 -5.12
CA ILE A 65 2.80 9.99 -5.25
C ILE A 65 1.81 9.31 -6.21
N HIS A 66 2.26 8.35 -7.03
CA HIS A 66 1.39 7.58 -7.93
C HIS A 66 0.76 6.34 -7.28
N PHE A 67 1.12 5.99 -6.04
CA PHE A 67 0.69 4.74 -5.38
C PHE A 67 -0.49 4.93 -4.42
N MET A 68 -1.57 5.55 -4.91
CA MET A 68 -2.69 5.93 -4.05
C MET A 68 -3.62 4.76 -3.69
N THR A 69 -3.54 3.63 -4.39
CA THR A 69 -4.38 2.43 -4.18
C THR A 69 -3.58 1.14 -4.06
N VAL A 70 -4.18 0.10 -3.46
CA VAL A 70 -3.59 -1.25 -3.41
C VAL A 70 -3.23 -1.75 -4.82
N ARG A 71 -4.10 -1.54 -5.79
CA ARG A 71 -3.85 -1.91 -7.19
C ARG A 71 -2.59 -1.27 -7.74
N GLU A 72 -2.43 0.05 -7.60
CA GLU A 72 -1.26 0.77 -8.12
C GLU A 72 0.03 0.29 -7.45
N ILE A 73 -0.01 0.02 -6.13
CA ILE A 73 1.12 -0.55 -5.40
C ILE A 73 1.50 -1.93 -5.95
N VAL A 74 0.52 -2.80 -6.19
CA VAL A 74 0.73 -4.15 -6.74
C VAL A 74 1.26 -4.09 -8.17
N ASP A 75 0.69 -3.25 -9.01
CA ASP A 75 1.10 -3.10 -10.40
C ASP A 75 2.56 -2.61 -10.49
N PHE A 76 2.94 -1.67 -9.61
CA PHE A 76 4.32 -1.24 -9.47
C PHE A 76 5.25 -2.35 -9.00
N ALA A 77 4.93 -3.02 -7.90
CA ALA A 77 5.75 -4.08 -7.34
C ALA A 77 5.94 -5.27 -8.30
N ALA A 78 4.95 -5.53 -9.17
CA ALA A 78 5.02 -6.54 -10.21
C ALA A 78 5.85 -6.12 -11.44
N GLY A 79 6.39 -4.90 -11.47
CA GLY A 79 7.09 -4.34 -12.65
C GLY A 79 6.16 -4.03 -13.82
N ASN A 80 4.86 -3.88 -13.56
CA ASN A 80 3.83 -3.53 -14.54
C ASN A 80 3.48 -2.03 -14.51
N ALA A 81 4.23 -1.20 -13.77
CA ALA A 81 4.09 0.25 -13.85
C ALA A 81 4.40 0.70 -15.28
N ALA A 82 3.40 1.29 -15.93
CA ALA A 82 3.48 1.82 -17.30
C ALA A 82 4.16 3.19 -17.32
#